data_AF-A0A7L3A579-F1
#
_entry.id   AF-A0A7L3A579-F1
#
_cell.length_a   1.000
_cell.length_b   1.000
_cell.length_c   1.000
_cell.angle_alpha   90.00
_cell.angle_beta   90.00
_cell.angle_gamma   90.00
#
_symmetry.space_group_name_H-M   'P 1'
#
loop_
_entity.id
_entity.type
_entity.pdbx_description
1 polymer ?
#
loop_
_entity_poly.entity_id
_entity_poly.type
_entity_poly.pdbx_seq_one_letter_code
_entity_poly.pdbx_strand_id
1 'polypeptide(L)' 'MAVAGKGVVSAVKPIFSRDLSEAKRRVRELYRAWYREVPNTVHLYQLDITVKQGRNKVREMFMKNAHVTDPRVIDMLVIK' A
#
# COMPACT_ATOMS: atom_id res chain seq x y z
N MET A 1 -7.59 34.27 -29.23
CA MET A 1 -8.40 33.65 -28.15
C MET A 1 -8.40 32.15 -28.38
N ALA A 2 -7.84 31.23 -27.61
CA ALA A 2 -6.94 31.21 -26.47
C ALA A 2 -6.15 29.89 -26.62
N VAL A 3 -4.84 29.91 -26.41
CA VAL A 3 -3.98 28.71 -26.51
C VAL A 3 -4.18 27.86 -25.26
N ALA A 4 -4.68 26.63 -25.43
CA ALA A 4 -4.81 25.67 -24.33
C ALA A 4 -3.42 25.27 -23.83
N GLY A 5 -3.05 25.78 -22.67
CA GLY A 5 -1.83 25.40 -21.98
C GLY A 5 -1.90 23.93 -21.56
N LYS A 6 -1.27 23.04 -22.32
CA LYS A 6 -0.91 21.70 -21.84
C LYS A 6 0.11 21.88 -20.73
N GLY A 7 -0.35 21.76 -19.48
CA GLY A 7 0.53 21.65 -18.32
C GLY A 7 1.51 20.49 -18.56
N VAL A 8 2.80 20.82 -18.63
CA VAL A 8 3.88 19.83 -18.73
C VAL A 8 3.98 19.15 -17.36
N VAL A 9 3.22 18.07 -17.17
CA VAL A 9 3.54 17.12 -16.10
C VAL A 9 4.83 16.43 -16.51
N SER A 10 5.94 16.79 -15.88
CA SER A 10 7.23 16.13 -16.10
C SER A 10 7.00 14.62 -16.00
N ALA A 11 7.24 13.89 -17.09
CA ALA A 11 7.05 12.45 -17.19
C ALA A 11 8.08 11.74 -16.30
N VAL A 12 7.81 11.70 -14.99
CA VAL A 12 8.55 10.85 -14.07
C VAL A 12 8.11 9.42 -14.34
N LYS A 13 9.07 8.54 -14.66
CA LYS A 13 8.84 7.12 -14.91
C LYS A 13 7.92 6.55 -13.81
N PRO A 14 6.70 6.09 -14.15
CA PRO A 14 5.88 5.37 -13.19
C PRO A 14 6.62 4.09 -12.83
N ILE A 15 6.88 3.88 -11.54
CA ILE A 15 7.61 2.69 -11.06
C ILE A 15 6.73 1.45 -11.29
N PHE A 16 5.41 1.56 -11.09
CA PHE A 16 4.49 0.46 -11.35
C PHE A 16 3.04 0.84 -11.71
N SER A 17 2.43 1.81 -11.02
CA SER A 17 1.03 2.21 -11.23
C SER A 17 0.90 3.49 -12.02
N ARG A 18 0.08 3.43 -13.07
CA ARG A 18 -0.27 4.61 -13.89
C ARG A 18 -1.38 5.43 -13.23
N ASP A 19 -2.24 4.77 -12.46
CA ASP A 19 -3.42 5.34 -11.82
C ASP A 19 -3.57 4.92 -10.35
N LEU A 20 -4.22 5.78 -9.56
CA LEU A 20 -4.56 5.55 -8.14
C LEU A 20 -5.40 4.27 -7.92
N SER A 21 -6.19 3.85 -8.91
CA SER A 21 -7.01 2.65 -8.86
C SER A 21 -6.16 1.36 -8.82
N GLU A 22 -5.08 1.31 -9.60
CA GLU A 22 -4.12 0.21 -9.63
C GLU A 22 -3.35 0.12 -8.31
N ALA A 23 -2.86 1.27 -7.82
CA ALA A 23 -2.17 1.35 -6.53
C ALA A 23 -3.08 0.84 -5.39
N LYS A 24 -4.35 1.27 -5.35
CA LYS A 24 -5.34 0.77 -4.38
C LYS A 24 -5.64 -0.73 -4.54
N ARG A 25 -5.57 -1.29 -5.74
CA ARG A 25 -5.73 -2.73 -5.96
C ARG A 25 -4.57 -3.49 -5.34
N ARG A 26 -3.33 -3.06 -5.60
CA ARG A 26 -2.12 -3.68 -5.05
C ARG A 26 -2.04 -3.60 -3.53
N VAL A 27 -2.37 -2.46 -2.95
CA VAL A 27 -2.47 -2.31 -1.48
C VAL A 27 -3.46 -3.31 -0.88
N ARG A 28 -4.61 -3.55 -1.53
CA ARG A 28 -5.58 -4.56 -1.07
C ARG A 28 -5.05 -5.99 -1.23
N GLU A 29 -4.35 -6.29 -2.31
CA GLU A 29 -3.70 -7.59 -2.51
C GLU A 29 -2.65 -7.86 -1.42
N LEU A 30 -1.80 -6.86 -1.12
CA LEU A 30 -0.81 -6.91 -0.04
C LEU A 30 -1.48 -7.11 1.33
N TYR A 31 -2.55 -6.37 1.63
CA TYR A 31 -3.30 -6.55 2.87
C TYR A 31 -3.86 -7.98 3.01
N ARG A 32 -4.38 -8.58 1.92
CA ARG A 32 -4.86 -9.97 1.91
C ARG A 32 -3.75 -11.00 2.05
N ALA A 33 -2.55 -10.71 1.57
CA ALA A 33 -1.37 -11.55 1.77
C ALA A 33 -0.97 -11.54 3.25
N TRP A 34 -0.80 -10.36 3.85
CA TRP A 34 -0.51 -10.20 5.27
C TRP A 34 -1.56 -10.86 6.16
N TYR A 35 -2.85 -10.73 5.86
CA TYR A 35 -3.90 -11.35 6.66
C TYR A 35 -3.81 -12.89 6.73
N ARG A 36 -3.28 -13.52 5.67
CA ARG A 36 -3.02 -14.96 5.59
C ARG A 36 -1.69 -15.35 6.22
N GLU A 37 -0.70 -14.47 6.20
CA GLU A 37 0.62 -14.66 6.81
C GLU A 37 0.63 -14.47 8.35
N VAL A 38 -0.27 -13.65 8.90
CA VAL A 38 -0.28 -13.37 10.35
C VAL A 38 -0.41 -14.64 11.22
N PRO A 39 -1.31 -15.60 10.95
CA PRO A 39 -1.33 -16.85 11.72
C PRO A 39 -0.04 -17.66 11.60
N ASN A 40 0.56 -17.71 10.40
CA ASN A 40 1.81 -18.43 10.16
C ASN A 40 2.96 -17.83 10.96
N THR A 41 3.11 -16.51 10.92
CA THR A 41 4.16 -15.79 11.67
C THR A 41 4.00 -15.91 13.18
N VAL A 42 2.77 -15.82 13.71
CA VAL A 42 2.50 -16.02 15.15
C VAL A 42 2.92 -17.41 15.59
N HIS A 43 2.63 -18.44 14.80
CA HIS A 43 3.02 -19.81 15.12
C HIS A 43 4.53 -20.05 14.96
N LEU A 44 5.12 -19.60 13.85
CA LEU A 44 6.53 -19.80 13.51
C LEU A 44 7.47 -19.14 14.53
N TYR A 45 7.15 -17.91 14.94
CA TYR A 45 7.97 -17.14 15.88
C TYR A 45 7.52 -17.30 17.34
N GLN A 46 6.55 -18.17 17.62
CA GLN A 46 5.99 -18.40 18.96
C GLN A 46 5.68 -17.10 19.72
N LEU A 47 5.03 -16.15 19.03
CA LEU A 47 4.72 -14.86 19.63
C LEU A 47 3.61 -15.01 20.68
N ASP A 48 3.77 -14.38 21.85
CA ASP A 48 2.77 -14.32 22.93
C ASP A 48 1.57 -13.40 22.60
N ILE A 49 1.23 -13.26 21.32
CA ILE A 49 0.12 -12.45 20.85
C ILE A 49 -0.94 -13.32 20.20
N THR A 50 -2.20 -12.93 20.37
CA THR A 50 -3.29 -13.56 19.63
C THR A 50 -3.21 -13.18 18.15
N VAL A 51 -3.65 -14.08 17.26
CA VAL A 51 -3.78 -13.81 15.81
C VAL A 51 -4.64 -12.56 15.55
N LYS A 52 -5.63 -12.30 16.40
CA LYS A 52 -6.48 -11.09 16.34
C LYS A 52 -5.67 -9.82 16.62
N GLN A 53 -4.81 -9.82 17.64
CA GLN A 53 -3.91 -8.70 17.92
C GLN A 53 -2.93 -8.46 16.77
N GLY A 54 -2.36 -9.52 16.20
CA GLY A 54 -1.49 -9.42 15.01
C GLY A 54 -2.21 -8.77 13.82
N ARG A 55 -3.44 -9.21 13.51
CA ARG A 55 -4.26 -8.63 12.44
C ARG A 55 -4.61 -7.17 12.69
N ASN A 56 -4.95 -6.82 13.94
CA ASN A 56 -5.22 -5.44 14.32
C ASN A 56 -3.98 -4.56 14.16
N LYS A 57 -2.79 -5.09 14.49
CA LYS A 57 -1.54 -4.34 14.32
C LYS A 57 -1.21 -4.09 12.86
N VAL A 58 -1.40 -5.10 12.00
CA VAL A 58 -1.30 -4.93 10.54
C VAL A 58 -2.24 -3.81 10.09
N ARG A 59 -3.52 -3.87 10.47
CA ARG A 59 -4.49 -2.82 10.11
C ARG A 59 -4.06 -1.43 10.57
N GLU A 60 -3.55 -1.28 11.79
CA GLU A 60 -3.04 -0.02 12.32
C GLU A 60 -1.91 0.54 11.43
N MET A 61 -0.97 -0.30 11.01
CA MET A 61 0.15 0.10 10.15
C MET A 61 -0.32 0.55 8.75
N PHE A 62 -1.34 -0.11 8.19
CA PHE A 62 -1.96 0.34 6.94
C PHE A 62 -2.70 1.68 7.11
N MET A 63 -3.40 1.88 8.23
CA MET A 63 -4.12 3.13 8.50
C MET A 63 -3.17 4.32 8.71
N LYS A 64 -1.97 4.11 9.27
CA LYS A 64 -0.95 5.17 9.40
C LYS A 64 -0.60 5.80 8.05
N ASN A 65 -0.59 5.01 6.98
CA ASN A 65 -0.25 5.46 5.63
C ASN A 65 -1.48 5.88 4.79
N ALA A 66 -2.67 5.96 5.38
CA ALA A 66 -3.91 6.29 4.64
C ALA A 66 -3.96 7.72 4.09
N HIS A 67 -3.10 8.62 4.59
CA HIS A 67 -3.00 10.01 4.16
C HIS A 67 -2.20 10.20 2.85
N VAL A 68 -1.54 9.15 2.36
CA VAL A 68 -0.72 9.21 1.15
C VAL A 68 -1.62 9.23 -0.09
N THR A 69 -1.57 10.32 -0.84
CA THR A 69 -2.37 10.52 -2.06
C THR A 69 -1.58 10.31 -3.35
N ASP A 70 -0.25 10.36 -3.30
CA ASP A 70 0.62 10.18 -4.47
C ASP A 70 0.81 8.67 -4.79
N PRO A 71 0.37 8.19 -5.97
CA PRO A 71 0.52 6.80 -6.38
C PRO A 71 1.97 6.29 -6.31
N ARG A 72 2.97 7.14 -6.57
CA ARG A 72 4.39 6.73 -6.58
C ARG A 72 4.89 6.38 -5.18
N VAL A 73 4.42 7.11 -4.18
CA VAL A 73 4.74 6.86 -2.78
C VAL A 73 4.03 5.58 -2.32
N ILE A 74 2.78 5.36 -2.75
CA ILE A 74 2.05 4.12 -2.47
C ILE A 74 2.79 2.91 -3.06
N ASP A 75 3.24 2.99 -4.31
CA ASP A 75 4.02 1.91 -4.93
C ASP A 75 5.32 1.63 -4.17
N MET A 76 6.04 2.68 -3.74
CA MET A 76 7.22 2.50 -2.90
C MET A 76 6.91 1.82 -1.57
N LEU A 77 5.77 2.14 -0.93
CA LEU A 77 5.34 1.51 0.31
C LEU A 77 4.88 0.05 0.14
N VAL A 78 4.46 -0.33 -1.07
CA VAL A 78 4.06 -1.72 -1.39
C VAL A 78 5.27 -2.61 -1.67
N ILE A 79 6.38 -2.04 -2.18
CA ILE A 79 7.61 -2.78 -2.49
C ILE A 79 8.49 -3.00 -1.26
N LYS A 80 8.44 -2.07 -0.29
CA LYS A 80 9.28 -2.04 0.91
C LYS A 80 8.90 -3.13 1.92
#